data_AF-C1DWA3-F1
#
_entry.id   AF-C1DWA3-F1
#
_cell.length_a   1.000
_cell.length_b   1.000
_cell.length_c   1.000
_cell.angle_alpha   90.00
_cell.angle_beta   90.00
_cell.angle_gamma   90.00
#
_symmetry.space_group_name_H-M   'P 1'
#
loop_
_entity.id
_entity.type
_entity.pdbx_description
1 polymer ?
#
loop_
_entity_poly.entity_id
_entity_poly.type
_entity_poly.pdbx_seq_one_letter_code
_entity_poly.pdbx_strand_id
1 'polypeptide(L)'
;MIKVAWSTTHQEFIISDHYYFSKLQRYAKENDISVEEVDEFEKFANYDVIIFNYPEIPFKKEEVDFIEELVKKGKKVGIFAYYKNEDKIADTCNTMAERFGIKFNGDIITDDVNNYDNDNLLITTTKTSQKMKEKNINKVVLACTDSLTITGNNVEPIIYAEDTAKSLLGKEKILFAKYQDPSGGCFIAGGTCVFWDNYSIDIYNNKELSLQLLSHKK
;
A
#
# COMPACT_ATOMS: atom_id res chain seq x y z
N MET A 1 -6.77 5.82 20.30
CA MET A 1 -7.31 6.10 18.95
C MET A 1 -6.13 6.41 18.05
N ILE A 2 -6.00 5.68 16.94
CA ILE A 2 -4.92 5.88 15.96
C ILE A 2 -5.37 6.99 15.01
N LYS A 3 -4.48 7.94 14.69
CA LYS A 3 -4.76 9.01 13.72
C LYS A 3 -4.09 8.71 12.39
N VAL A 4 -4.88 8.66 11.33
CA VAL A 4 -4.41 8.42 9.97
C VAL A 4 -4.65 9.66 9.12
N ALA A 5 -3.58 10.18 8.52
CA ALA A 5 -3.68 11.12 7.43
C ALA A 5 -3.88 10.36 6.12
N TRP A 6 -5.03 10.56 5.49
CA TRP A 6 -5.24 10.18 4.11
C TRP A 6 -4.88 11.38 3.24
N SER A 7 -3.76 11.30 2.52
CA SER A 7 -3.28 12.43 1.72
C SER A 7 -4.27 12.76 0.60
N THR A 8 -4.43 14.05 0.34
CA THR A 8 -5.04 14.60 -0.90
C THR A 8 -4.11 15.62 -1.56
N THR A 9 -2.83 15.63 -1.17
CA THR A 9 -1.81 16.62 -1.59
C THR A 9 -1.31 16.41 -3.02
N HIS A 10 -1.42 15.19 -3.55
CA HIS A 10 -0.91 14.76 -4.85
C HIS A 10 -2.02 14.17 -5.74
N GLN A 11 -3.27 14.62 -5.55
CA GLN A 11 -4.46 14.18 -6.29
C GLN A 11 -4.82 12.70 -6.06
N GLU A 12 -4.53 12.19 -4.88
CA GLU A 12 -4.91 10.84 -4.45
C GLU A 12 -6.42 10.62 -4.49
N PHE A 13 -6.82 9.36 -4.68
CA PHE A 13 -8.22 8.97 -4.48
C PHE A 13 -8.64 9.23 -3.03
N ILE A 14 -9.69 10.03 -2.86
CA ILE A 14 -10.15 10.51 -1.56
C ILE A 14 -10.94 9.43 -0.82
N ILE A 15 -10.68 9.24 0.49
CA ILE A 15 -11.37 8.22 1.29
C ILE A 15 -12.86 8.54 1.51
N SER A 16 -13.27 9.79 1.35
CA SER A 16 -14.66 10.23 1.41
C SER A 16 -15.49 9.83 0.19
N ASP A 17 -14.87 9.30 -0.87
CA ASP A 17 -15.60 8.72 -1.98
C ASP A 17 -16.39 7.49 -1.51
N HIS A 18 -17.70 7.69 -1.35
CA HIS A 18 -18.61 6.67 -0.84
C HIS A 18 -18.67 5.43 -1.75
N TYR A 19 -18.51 5.61 -3.06
CA TYR A 19 -18.57 4.52 -4.03
C TYR A 19 -17.40 3.57 -3.85
N TYR A 20 -16.22 4.10 -3.53
CA TYR A 20 -15.00 3.31 -3.36
C TYR A 20 -14.73 2.89 -1.92
N PHE A 21 -14.92 3.74 -0.89
CA PHE A 21 -14.29 3.49 0.43
C PHE A 21 -15.23 3.54 1.64
N SER A 22 -16.55 3.57 1.43
CA SER A 22 -17.51 3.63 2.56
C SER A 22 -17.40 2.47 3.55
N LYS A 23 -17.06 1.26 3.09
CA LYS A 23 -16.77 0.11 3.97
C LYS A 23 -15.48 0.30 4.76
N LEU A 24 -14.42 0.80 4.13
CA LEU A 24 -13.14 1.07 4.79
C LEU A 24 -13.30 2.09 5.92
N GLN A 25 -14.00 3.19 5.65
CA GLN A 25 -14.30 4.22 6.66
C GLN A 25 -15.06 3.64 7.86
N ARG A 26 -16.07 2.80 7.59
CA ARG A 26 -16.84 2.13 8.63
C ARG A 26 -15.97 1.18 9.46
N TYR A 27 -15.17 0.33 8.82
CA TYR A 27 -14.27 -0.59 9.52
C TYR A 27 -13.20 0.11 10.33
N ALA A 28 -12.62 1.20 9.82
CA ALA A 28 -11.67 2.02 10.56
C ALA A 28 -12.32 2.59 11.84
N LYS A 29 -13.52 3.16 11.72
CA LYS A 29 -14.27 3.69 12.86
C LYS A 29 -14.63 2.62 13.90
N GLU A 30 -15.05 1.44 13.46
CA GLU A 30 -15.34 0.28 14.33
C GLU A 30 -14.09 -0.22 15.09
N ASN A 31 -12.89 0.19 14.68
CA ASN A 31 -11.60 -0.22 15.26
C ASN A 31 -10.81 0.94 15.90
N ASP A 32 -11.47 2.04 16.28
CA ASP A 32 -10.85 3.21 16.92
C ASP A 32 -9.71 3.86 16.09
N ILE A 33 -9.87 3.84 14.76
CA ILE A 33 -9.00 4.51 13.80
C ILE A 33 -9.73 5.75 13.25
N SER A 34 -9.17 6.93 13.50
CA SER A 34 -9.63 8.20 12.90
C SER A 34 -8.89 8.42 11.61
N VAL A 35 -9.59 8.43 10.48
CA VAL A 35 -9.00 8.74 9.17
C VAL A 35 -9.50 10.10 8.73
N GLU A 36 -8.57 11.01 8.47
CA GLU A 36 -8.84 12.39 8.08
C GLU A 36 -8.15 12.66 6.75
N GLU A 37 -8.86 13.31 5.82
CA GLU A 37 -8.26 13.81 4.58
C GLU A 37 -7.38 15.02 4.89
N VAL A 38 -6.16 15.01 4.38
CA VAL A 38 -5.15 16.02 4.69
C VAL A 38 -4.54 16.54 3.40
N ASP A 39 -4.68 17.86 3.21
CA ASP A 39 -4.32 18.61 2.01
C ASP A 39 -3.02 19.42 2.15
N GLU A 40 -2.38 19.38 3.32
CA GLU A 40 -1.14 20.10 3.63
C GLU A 40 -0.09 19.13 4.19
N PHE A 41 1.09 19.13 3.58
CA PHE A 41 2.16 18.17 3.87
C PHE A 41 2.65 18.27 5.32
N GLU A 42 2.77 19.48 5.85
CA GLU A 42 3.26 19.75 7.21
C GLU A 42 2.35 19.15 8.29
N LYS A 43 1.04 19.02 8.01
CA LYS A 43 0.07 18.46 8.95
C LYS A 43 0.32 16.98 9.23
N PHE A 44 0.99 16.23 8.34
CA PHE A 44 1.32 14.82 8.53
C PHE A 44 2.12 14.55 9.81
N ALA A 45 2.85 15.54 10.34
CA ALA A 45 3.54 15.45 11.62
C ALA A 45 2.60 15.11 12.80
N ASN A 46 1.31 15.41 12.68
CA ASN A 46 0.30 15.21 13.73
C ASN A 46 -0.38 13.83 13.71
N TYR A 47 -0.03 12.96 12.76
CA TYR A 47 -0.68 11.66 12.54
C TYR A 47 0.26 10.49 12.78
N ASP A 48 -0.28 9.34 13.19
CA ASP A 48 0.50 8.12 13.45
C ASP A 48 0.83 7.38 12.14
N VAL A 49 -0.11 7.43 11.19
CA VAL A 49 -0.04 6.78 9.88
C VAL A 49 -0.34 7.81 8.79
N ILE A 50 0.38 7.73 7.68
CA ILE A 50 0.14 8.55 6.48
C ILE A 50 -0.06 7.63 5.29
N ILE A 51 -1.08 7.89 4.48
CA ILE A 51 -1.45 7.09 3.32
C ILE A 51 -1.46 7.96 2.07
N PHE A 52 -0.70 7.54 1.06
CA PHE A 52 -0.71 8.05 -0.30
C PHE A 52 -1.36 6.99 -1.20
N ASN A 53 -2.66 7.13 -1.44
CA ASN A 53 -3.41 6.17 -2.23
C ASN A 53 -3.55 6.66 -3.67
N TYR A 54 -2.79 6.09 -4.60
CA TYR A 54 -2.77 6.50 -6.01
C TYR A 54 -2.39 7.99 -6.20
N PRO A 55 -1.17 8.41 -5.79
CA PRO A 55 -0.73 9.79 -6.04
C PRO A 55 -0.44 10.00 -7.53
N GLU A 56 -0.98 11.06 -8.12
CA GLU A 56 -0.80 11.39 -9.54
C GLU A 56 0.31 12.43 -9.77
N ILE A 57 0.62 13.25 -8.77
CA ILE A 57 1.68 14.25 -8.84
C ILE A 57 3.00 13.67 -8.30
N PRO A 58 4.14 13.84 -9.00
CA PRO A 58 5.46 13.49 -8.47
C PRO A 58 5.84 14.29 -7.21
N PHE A 59 6.32 13.58 -6.19
CA PHE A 59 6.85 14.19 -4.96
C PHE A 59 8.16 14.92 -5.21
N LYS A 60 8.30 16.11 -4.62
CA LYS A 60 9.53 16.91 -4.58
C LYS A 60 10.51 16.36 -3.56
N LYS A 61 11.78 16.72 -3.70
CA LYS A 61 12.84 16.27 -2.80
C LYS A 61 12.55 16.64 -1.34
N GLU A 62 12.06 17.85 -1.09
CA GLU A 62 11.77 18.35 0.27
C GLU A 62 10.62 17.56 0.93
N GLU A 63 9.62 17.15 0.15
CA GLU A 63 8.52 16.31 0.58
C GLU A 63 9.02 14.92 0.96
N VAL A 64 9.87 14.32 0.10
CA VAL A 64 10.48 13.01 0.36
C VAL A 64 11.39 13.07 1.61
N ASP A 65 12.20 14.11 1.74
CA ASP A 65 13.06 14.33 2.92
C ASP A 65 12.20 14.44 4.19
N PHE A 66 11.07 15.14 4.13
CA PHE A 66 10.14 15.25 5.24
C PHE A 66 9.50 13.90 5.62
N ILE A 67 9.03 13.11 4.65
CA ILE A 67 8.48 11.77 4.91
C ILE A 67 9.53 10.84 5.52
N GLU A 68 10.77 10.88 5.04
CA GLU A 68 11.86 10.11 5.63
C GLU A 68 12.08 10.46 7.11
N GLU A 69 12.07 11.75 7.46
CA GLU A 69 12.18 12.19 8.84
C GLU A 69 10.98 11.77 9.70
N LEU A 70 9.78 11.72 9.13
CA LEU A 70 8.59 11.19 9.80
C LEU A 70 8.72 9.69 10.09
N VAL A 71 9.21 8.91 9.14
CA VAL A 71 9.51 7.48 9.34
C VAL A 71 10.55 7.30 10.44
N LYS A 72 11.66 8.05 10.43
CA LYS A 72 12.69 8.02 11.50
C LYS A 72 12.18 8.44 12.88
N LYS A 73 11.07 9.19 12.95
CA LYS A 73 10.36 9.52 14.21
C LYS A 73 9.40 8.42 14.66
N GLY A 74 9.44 7.26 14.01
CA GLY A 74 8.65 6.10 14.37
C GLY A 74 7.24 6.09 13.76
N LYS A 75 6.95 6.90 12.74
CA LYS A 75 5.63 6.89 12.06
C LYS A 75 5.58 5.80 10.99
N LYS A 76 4.35 5.45 10.59
CA LYS A 76 4.10 4.56 9.45
C LYS A 76 3.67 5.37 8.24
N VAL A 77 4.19 5.03 7.07
CA VAL A 77 3.81 5.62 5.80
C VAL A 77 3.49 4.51 4.81
N GLY A 78 2.39 4.63 4.08
CA GLY A 78 1.99 3.71 3.02
C GLY A 78 1.82 4.46 1.70
N ILE A 79 2.35 3.91 0.61
CA ILE A 79 2.09 4.36 -0.76
C ILE A 79 1.61 3.21 -1.62
N PHE A 80 0.57 3.46 -2.42
CA PHE A 80 -0.11 2.42 -3.18
C PHE A 80 -0.28 2.86 -4.63
N ALA A 81 0.18 2.02 -5.55
CA ALA A 81 0.14 2.25 -6.98
C ALA A 81 -0.98 1.44 -7.66
N TYR A 82 -0.91 1.30 -8.98
CA TYR A 82 -1.80 0.48 -9.78
C TYR A 82 -1.01 -0.18 -10.92
N TYR A 83 -1.55 -1.25 -11.51
CA TYR A 83 -0.92 -1.94 -12.65
C TYR A 83 -0.70 -1.03 -13.88
N LYS A 84 0.12 -1.51 -14.83
CA LYS A 84 0.27 -1.02 -16.22
C LYS A 84 0.90 0.37 -16.40
N ASN A 85 0.81 1.25 -15.41
CA ASN A 85 1.50 2.55 -15.38
C ASN A 85 1.22 3.47 -16.60
N GLU A 86 0.03 3.41 -17.21
CA GLU A 86 -0.31 4.27 -18.37
C GLU A 86 -0.41 5.75 -18.01
N ASP A 87 -0.81 6.00 -16.76
CA ASP A 87 -0.97 7.26 -16.05
C ASP A 87 0.31 7.68 -15.30
N LYS A 88 1.39 6.89 -15.41
CA LYS A 88 2.68 7.11 -14.72
C LYS A 88 2.62 6.99 -13.19
N ILE A 89 1.62 6.31 -12.63
CA ILE A 89 1.47 6.19 -11.17
C ILE A 89 2.66 5.45 -10.53
N ALA A 90 3.20 4.40 -11.15
CA ALA A 90 4.42 3.74 -10.67
C ALA A 90 5.62 4.71 -10.70
N ASP A 91 5.76 5.52 -11.74
CA ASP A 91 6.84 6.52 -11.84
C ASP A 91 6.69 7.62 -10.76
N THR A 92 5.47 8.10 -10.54
CA THR A 92 5.14 9.04 -9.47
C THR A 92 5.43 8.45 -8.09
N CYS A 93 5.00 7.20 -7.83
CA CYS A 93 5.29 6.54 -6.56
C CYS A 93 6.81 6.35 -6.35
N ASN A 94 7.56 6.08 -7.41
CA ASN A 94 9.01 5.91 -7.36
C ASN A 94 9.76 7.19 -6.97
N THR A 95 9.20 8.39 -7.17
CA THR A 95 9.88 9.62 -6.74
C THR A 95 10.05 9.70 -5.21
N MET A 96 9.23 8.97 -4.45
CA MET A 96 9.38 8.78 -3.01
C MET A 96 9.89 7.39 -2.63
N ALA A 97 9.34 6.33 -3.21
CA ALA A 97 9.59 4.95 -2.76
C ALA A 97 11.05 4.50 -2.93
N GLU A 98 11.75 4.99 -3.96
CA GLU A 98 13.16 4.61 -4.18
C GLU A 98 14.06 5.08 -3.03
N ARG A 99 13.69 6.15 -2.29
CA ARG A 99 14.40 6.59 -1.06
C ARG A 99 14.41 5.50 0.02
N PHE A 100 13.38 4.68 0.05
CA PHE A 100 13.21 3.59 1.01
C PHE A 100 13.65 2.23 0.45
N GLY A 101 14.33 2.21 -0.70
CA GLY A 101 14.86 0.99 -1.30
C GLY A 101 13.79 0.08 -1.93
N ILE A 102 12.67 0.65 -2.35
CA ILE A 102 11.59 -0.07 -3.03
C ILE A 102 11.29 0.64 -4.35
N LYS A 103 11.13 -0.15 -5.42
CA LYS A 103 10.79 0.34 -6.76
C LYS A 103 9.53 -0.33 -7.28
N PHE A 104 8.56 0.47 -7.69
CA PHE A 104 7.42 0.07 -8.50
C PHE A 104 7.87 -0.18 -9.95
N ASN A 105 7.48 -1.30 -10.54
CA ASN A 105 7.97 -1.71 -11.85
C ASN A 105 7.10 -1.20 -13.01
N GLY A 106 5.88 -0.74 -12.74
CA GLY A 106 4.89 -0.42 -13.78
C GLY A 106 4.46 -1.65 -14.58
N ASP A 107 4.45 -2.80 -13.92
CA ASP A 107 4.16 -4.12 -14.42
C ASP A 107 2.66 -4.43 -14.42
N ILE A 108 2.32 -5.57 -15.01
CA ILE A 108 1.03 -6.22 -14.86
C ILE A 108 1.29 -7.64 -14.35
N ILE A 109 0.70 -7.96 -13.20
CA ILE A 109 0.70 -9.32 -12.68
C ILE A 109 -0.61 -10.00 -13.10
N THR A 110 -0.50 -11.20 -13.66
CA THR A 110 -1.64 -12.06 -14.04
C THR A 110 -1.51 -13.44 -13.40
N ASP A 111 -2.63 -14.09 -13.08
CA ASP A 111 -2.63 -15.49 -12.64
C ASP A 111 -3.92 -16.20 -13.07
N ASP A 112 -3.81 -17.18 -13.95
CA ASP A 112 -4.96 -17.95 -14.47
C ASP A 112 -5.44 -19.04 -13.47
N VAL A 113 -4.68 -19.31 -12.40
CA VAL A 113 -4.96 -20.37 -11.42
C VAL A 113 -5.40 -19.78 -10.07
N ASN A 114 -4.64 -18.83 -9.55
CA ASN A 114 -4.89 -18.20 -8.26
C ASN A 114 -5.49 -16.80 -8.44
N ASN A 115 -6.72 -16.76 -8.92
CA ASN A 115 -7.49 -15.54 -9.06
C ASN A 115 -8.86 -15.60 -8.37
N TYR A 116 -9.51 -14.46 -8.28
CA TYR A 116 -10.88 -14.33 -7.82
C TYR A 116 -11.82 -14.18 -9.03
N ASP A 117 -12.95 -14.88 -8.98
CA ASP A 117 -14.04 -14.80 -9.97
C ASP A 117 -13.64 -15.11 -11.44
N ASN A 118 -12.63 -15.97 -11.64
CA ASN A 118 -12.07 -16.31 -12.96
C ASN A 118 -11.50 -15.10 -13.73
N ASP A 119 -11.18 -14.01 -13.03
CA ASP A 119 -10.51 -12.84 -13.60
C ASP A 119 -9.03 -12.86 -13.24
N ASN A 120 -8.17 -13.12 -14.23
CA ASN A 120 -6.74 -13.30 -14.01
C ASN A 120 -5.99 -12.03 -13.54
N LEU A 121 -6.65 -10.87 -13.44
CA LEU A 121 -6.10 -9.64 -12.84
C LEU A 121 -6.50 -9.48 -11.36
N LEU A 122 -7.46 -10.27 -10.86
CA LEU A 122 -7.84 -10.29 -9.45
C LEU A 122 -6.99 -11.30 -8.69
N ILE A 123 -5.70 -10.98 -8.54
CA ILE A 123 -4.68 -11.89 -8.01
C ILE A 123 -5.00 -12.29 -6.58
N THR A 124 -5.06 -13.60 -6.31
CA THR A 124 -5.19 -14.12 -4.94
C THR A 124 -3.90 -14.78 -4.51
N THR A 125 -3.55 -14.65 -3.24
CA THR A 125 -2.31 -15.25 -2.73
C THR A 125 -2.40 -15.57 -1.26
N THR A 126 -1.76 -16.68 -0.88
CA THR A 126 -1.51 -17.11 0.50
C THR A 126 -0.06 -16.87 0.93
N LYS A 127 0.78 -16.37 0.02
CA LYS A 127 2.20 -16.05 0.26
C LYS A 127 2.34 -14.68 0.93
N THR A 128 1.83 -14.58 2.15
CA THR A 128 2.05 -13.46 3.05
C THR A 128 3.21 -13.77 4.01
N SER A 129 3.93 -12.74 4.46
CA SER A 129 5.02 -12.92 5.42
C SER A 129 4.54 -13.46 6.76
N GLN A 130 5.44 -14.07 7.53
CA GLN A 130 5.11 -14.62 8.85
C GLN A 130 4.45 -13.58 9.78
N LYS A 131 4.94 -12.34 9.78
CA LYS A 131 4.38 -11.22 10.55
C LYS A 131 2.94 -10.87 10.12
N MET A 132 2.61 -11.06 8.85
CA MET A 132 1.24 -10.86 8.35
C MET A 132 0.31 -12.02 8.76
N LYS A 133 0.81 -13.25 8.74
CA LYS A 133 0.06 -14.44 9.21
C LYS A 133 -0.28 -14.38 10.69
N GLU A 134 0.66 -13.92 11.52
CA GLU A 134 0.43 -13.66 12.96
C GLU A 134 -0.69 -12.64 13.22
N LYS A 135 -1.01 -11.82 12.22
CA LYS A 135 -2.10 -10.84 12.23
C LYS A 135 -3.36 -11.33 11.51
N ASN A 136 -3.45 -12.64 11.26
CA ASN A 136 -4.54 -13.32 10.55
C ASN A 136 -4.68 -12.94 9.06
N ILE A 137 -3.64 -12.39 8.44
CA ILE A 137 -3.64 -12.09 7.00
C ILE A 137 -3.01 -13.28 6.28
N ASN A 138 -3.83 -14.31 6.05
CA ASN A 138 -3.39 -15.59 5.48
C ASN A 138 -3.68 -15.70 3.99
N LYS A 139 -4.73 -15.04 3.51
CA LYS A 139 -5.09 -14.98 2.09
C LYS A 139 -5.66 -13.61 1.75
N VAL A 140 -5.25 -13.04 0.62
CA VAL A 140 -5.75 -11.74 0.15
C VAL A 140 -6.08 -11.79 -1.33
N VAL A 141 -6.86 -10.82 -1.80
CA VAL A 141 -7.03 -10.48 -3.22
C VAL A 141 -6.40 -9.11 -3.49
N LEU A 142 -5.59 -9.00 -4.53
CA LEU A 142 -4.88 -7.79 -4.94
C LEU A 142 -5.21 -7.53 -6.40
N ALA A 143 -6.30 -6.80 -6.62
CA ALA A 143 -6.80 -6.48 -7.96
C ALA A 143 -5.84 -5.53 -8.69
N CYS A 144 -5.54 -5.85 -9.96
CA CYS A 144 -4.80 -4.98 -10.87
C CYS A 144 -3.50 -4.44 -10.23
N THR A 145 -2.63 -5.37 -9.83
CA THR A 145 -1.40 -5.06 -9.07
C THR A 145 -0.16 -4.95 -9.97
N ASP A 146 0.66 -3.95 -9.66
CA ASP A 146 2.07 -3.86 -10.05
C ASP A 146 2.92 -4.87 -9.26
N SER A 147 4.12 -5.16 -9.76
CA SER A 147 5.19 -5.80 -9.02
C SER A 147 6.20 -4.78 -8.48
N LEU A 148 6.91 -5.18 -7.42
CA LEU A 148 7.93 -4.38 -6.76
C LEU A 148 9.30 -5.02 -6.90
N THR A 149 10.34 -4.19 -6.98
CA THR A 149 11.74 -4.59 -6.86
C THR A 149 12.31 -4.01 -5.57
N ILE A 150 13.01 -4.83 -4.80
CA ILE A 150 13.76 -4.38 -3.63
C ILE A 150 15.17 -3.96 -4.05
N THR A 151 15.55 -2.72 -3.75
CA THR A 151 16.84 -2.14 -4.13
C THR A 151 17.71 -1.74 -2.93
N GLY A 152 17.12 -1.60 -1.74
CA GLY A 152 17.81 -1.16 -0.53
C GLY A 152 17.89 -2.21 0.59
N ASN A 153 18.60 -1.85 1.65
CA ASN A 153 18.69 -2.63 2.88
C ASN A 153 17.48 -2.37 3.79
N ASN A 154 17.24 -3.26 4.76
CA ASN A 154 16.13 -3.17 5.72
C ASN A 154 14.73 -3.20 5.08
N VAL A 155 14.64 -3.68 3.85
CA VAL A 155 13.40 -3.89 3.13
C VAL A 155 13.08 -5.38 3.13
N GLU A 156 11.87 -5.73 3.56
CA GLU A 156 11.35 -7.09 3.47
C GLU A 156 10.09 -7.11 2.59
N PRO A 157 9.96 -8.07 1.68
CA PRO A 157 8.68 -8.34 1.01
C PRO A 157 7.67 -8.87 2.02
N ILE A 158 6.43 -8.40 1.95
CA ILE A 158 5.36 -8.78 2.89
C ILE A 158 4.22 -9.54 2.24
N ILE A 159 4.04 -9.40 0.92
CA ILE A 159 3.08 -10.19 0.11
C ILE A 159 3.71 -10.48 -1.25
N TYR A 160 3.61 -11.73 -1.70
CA TYR A 160 4.06 -12.19 -3.01
C TYR A 160 2.89 -12.76 -3.81
N ALA A 161 2.99 -12.79 -5.13
CA ALA A 161 2.10 -13.61 -5.94
C ALA A 161 2.45 -15.10 -5.81
N GLU A 162 1.50 -15.97 -6.15
CA GLU A 162 1.72 -17.42 -6.20
C GLU A 162 2.70 -17.81 -7.33
N ASP A 163 3.18 -19.06 -7.32
CA ASP A 163 4.16 -19.51 -8.33
C ASP A 163 3.56 -19.56 -9.75
N THR A 164 2.25 -19.75 -9.85
CA THR A 164 1.47 -19.73 -11.10
C THR A 164 1.35 -18.35 -11.73
N ALA A 165 1.51 -17.29 -10.94
CA ALA A 165 1.40 -15.93 -11.44
C ALA A 165 2.55 -15.58 -12.39
N LYS A 166 2.27 -14.68 -13.33
CA LYS A 166 3.18 -14.19 -14.35
C LYS A 166 3.31 -12.67 -14.24
N SER A 167 4.55 -12.20 -14.27
CA SER A 167 4.89 -10.80 -14.52
C SER A 167 5.04 -10.60 -16.02
N LEU A 168 4.40 -9.58 -16.58
CA LEU A 168 4.52 -9.26 -18.00
C LEU A 168 5.87 -8.60 -18.33
N LEU A 169 6.52 -7.98 -17.36
CA LEU A 169 7.88 -7.44 -17.47
C LEU A 169 8.99 -8.44 -17.06
N GLY A 170 8.63 -9.68 -16.69
CA GLY A 170 9.59 -10.70 -16.25
C GLY A 170 10.29 -10.37 -14.92
N LYS A 171 9.65 -9.56 -14.08
CA LYS A 171 10.15 -9.11 -12.77
C LYS A 171 9.81 -10.09 -11.65
N GLU A 172 10.40 -9.84 -10.48
CA GLU A 172 10.02 -10.53 -9.25
C GLU A 172 8.55 -10.27 -8.92
N LYS A 173 7.86 -11.25 -8.35
CA LYS A 173 6.42 -11.18 -8.07
C LYS A 173 6.14 -10.70 -6.65
N ILE A 174 6.89 -9.70 -6.18
CA ILE A 174 6.66 -9.03 -4.91
C ILE A 174 5.52 -8.03 -5.13
N LEU A 175 4.44 -8.16 -4.37
CA LEU A 175 3.25 -7.31 -4.54
C LEU A 175 3.23 -6.19 -3.49
N PHE A 176 3.71 -6.48 -2.29
CA PHE A 176 3.88 -5.50 -1.22
C PHE A 176 5.26 -5.67 -0.57
N ALA A 177 5.90 -4.56 -0.25
CA ALA A 177 7.19 -4.52 0.44
C ALA A 177 7.18 -3.49 1.56
N LYS A 178 8.01 -3.70 2.58
CA LYS A 178 8.12 -2.82 3.74
C LYS A 178 9.58 -2.54 4.05
N TYR A 179 9.93 -1.27 4.08
CA TYR A 179 11.14 -0.77 4.73
C TYR A 179 10.90 -0.59 6.23
N GLN A 180 11.85 -1.00 7.05
CA GLN A 180 11.82 -0.87 8.51
C GLN A 180 12.97 -0.01 9.02
N ASP A 181 12.65 1.09 9.70
CA ASP A 181 13.63 1.93 10.38
C ASP A 181 13.91 1.41 11.80
N PRO A 182 15.15 1.55 12.34
CA PRO A 182 15.48 1.18 13.72
C PRO A 182 14.64 1.88 14.80
N SER A 183 14.06 3.06 14.51
CA SER A 183 13.13 3.75 15.41
C SER A 183 11.78 3.05 15.59
N GLY A 184 11.51 2.00 14.82
CA GLY A 184 10.21 1.32 14.75
C GLY A 184 9.27 1.90 13.69
N GLY A 185 9.63 3.02 13.05
CA GLY A 185 8.89 3.54 11.91
C GLY A 185 9.06 2.68 10.67
N CYS A 186 8.11 2.75 9.75
CA CYS A 186 8.16 1.95 8.53
C CYS A 186 7.53 2.65 7.35
N PHE A 187 8.00 2.27 6.17
CA PHE A 187 7.45 2.68 4.88
C PHE A 187 6.97 1.43 4.14
N ILE A 188 5.73 1.43 3.68
CA ILE A 188 5.09 0.31 2.98
C ILE A 188 4.74 0.75 1.56
N ALA A 189 5.12 -0.07 0.59
CA ALA A 189 4.74 0.08 -0.80
C ALA A 189 3.85 -1.11 -1.19
N GLY A 190 2.73 -0.84 -1.87
CA GLY A 190 1.84 -1.87 -2.40
C GLY A 190 1.48 -1.62 -3.85
N GLY A 191 1.56 -2.65 -4.70
CA GLY A 191 1.34 -2.55 -6.14
C GLY A 191 -0.12 -2.26 -6.55
N THR A 192 -1.05 -2.21 -5.60
CA THR A 192 -2.46 -1.88 -5.86
C THR A 192 -3.02 -0.97 -4.76
N CYS A 193 -3.86 -0.03 -5.18
CA CYS A 193 -4.59 0.94 -4.36
C CYS A 193 -6.06 0.56 -4.13
N VAL A 194 -6.53 -0.57 -4.69
CA VAL A 194 -7.94 -0.98 -4.69
C VAL A 194 -8.22 -2.23 -3.85
N PHE A 195 -7.21 -2.82 -3.19
CA PHE A 195 -7.42 -3.97 -2.30
C PHE A 195 -8.36 -3.66 -1.11
N TRP A 196 -8.53 -2.40 -0.75
CA TRP A 196 -9.41 -1.91 0.33
C TRP A 196 -10.64 -1.17 -0.16
N ASP A 197 -10.93 -1.20 -1.46
CA ASP A 197 -12.16 -0.63 -1.99
C ASP A 197 -13.39 -1.48 -1.61
N ASN A 198 -14.58 -0.95 -1.89
CA ASN A 198 -15.83 -1.57 -1.50
C ASN A 198 -16.06 -2.95 -2.14
N TYR A 199 -15.41 -3.22 -3.27
CA TYR A 199 -15.43 -4.51 -3.95
C TYR A 199 -14.54 -5.53 -3.22
N SER A 200 -13.28 -5.15 -2.96
CA SER A 200 -12.21 -6.04 -2.52
C SER A 200 -12.17 -6.25 -1.01
N ILE A 201 -12.60 -5.26 -0.21
CA ILE A 201 -12.34 -5.24 1.24
C ILE A 201 -12.94 -6.42 2.02
N ASP A 202 -14.07 -6.97 1.56
CA ASP A 202 -14.74 -8.11 2.23
C ASP A 202 -14.28 -9.48 1.70
N ILE A 203 -13.34 -9.50 0.75
CA ILE A 203 -12.83 -10.72 0.15
C ILE A 203 -11.60 -11.21 0.96
N TYR A 204 -11.63 -12.47 1.39
CA TYR A 204 -10.59 -13.11 2.19
C TYR A 204 -10.17 -12.26 3.42
N ASN A 205 -8.89 -11.91 3.55
CA ASN A 205 -8.37 -11.11 4.68
C ASN A 205 -8.05 -9.65 4.31
N ASN A 206 -8.69 -9.10 3.27
CA ASN A 206 -8.44 -7.74 2.83
C ASN A 206 -8.83 -6.70 3.89
N LYS A 207 -9.91 -6.91 4.65
CA LYS A 207 -10.26 -6.09 5.81
C LYS A 207 -9.15 -6.08 6.85
N GLU A 208 -8.63 -7.24 7.23
CA GLU A 208 -7.54 -7.35 8.21
C GLU A 208 -6.27 -6.67 7.69
N LEU A 209 -5.93 -6.87 6.41
CA LEU A 209 -4.80 -6.17 5.77
C LEU A 209 -4.98 -4.65 5.84
N SER A 210 -6.16 -4.14 5.48
CA SER A 210 -6.48 -2.72 5.50
C SER A 210 -6.32 -2.12 6.90
N LEU A 211 -6.88 -2.77 7.92
CA LEU A 211 -6.75 -2.34 9.31
C LEU A 211 -5.30 -2.40 9.80
N GLN A 212 -4.50 -3.39 9.37
CA GLN A 212 -3.08 -3.47 9.71
C GLN A 212 -2.22 -2.39 9.04
N LEU A 213 -2.62 -1.92 7.87
CA LEU A 213 -1.97 -0.80 7.19
C LEU A 213 -2.34 0.54 7.82
N LEU A 214 -3.60 0.71 8.23
CA LEU A 214 -4.11 1.92 8.90
C LEU A 214 -3.77 1.99 10.40
N SER A 215 -3.28 0.92 11.00
CA SER A 215 -2.90 0.90 12.42
C SER A 215 -1.39 0.92 12.59
N HIS A 216 -0.89 1.64 13.59
CA HIS A 216 0.51 1.59 13.99
C HIS A 216 0.58 1.56 15.51
N LYS A 217 1.17 0.50 16.06
CA LYS A 217 1.49 0.41 17.48
C LYS A 217 3.00 0.49 17.59
N LYS A 218 3.47 1.52 18.31
CA LYS A 218 4.88 1.63 18.72
C LYS A 218 5.24 0.51 19.68
#